data_AF-A0A521GFV6-F1
#
_entry.id   AF-A0A521GFV6-F1
#
_cell.length_a   1.000
_cell.length_b   1.000
_cell.length_c   1.000
_cell.angle_alpha   90.00
_cell.angle_beta   90.00
_cell.angle_gamma   90.00
#
_symmetry.space_group_name_H-M   'P 1'
#
loop_
_entity.id
_entity.type
_entity.pdbx_description
1 polymer ?
#
loop_
_entity_poly.entity_id
_entity_poly.type
_entity_poly.pdbx_seq_one_letter_code
_entity_poly.pdbx_strand_id
1 'polypeptide(L)'
;MYKTANPYRTEGRGQTVVVLNLTEYWLTILMTLSPVALRTLLILCAKLTPDGSAMATLVEIRKYNARSICNISLGLKELLDRDLIRRKALSSYWISNQIAYNLNLLPGNA
;
A
#
# COMPACT_ATOMS: atom_id res chain seq x y z
N MET A 1 -21.87 -5.00 -13.17
CA MET A 1 -20.62 -4.69 -13.89
C MET A 1 -19.88 -3.61 -13.11
N TYR A 2 -18.96 -3.99 -12.23
CA TYR A 2 -18.16 -3.02 -11.45
C TYR A 2 -16.93 -2.63 -12.28
N LYS A 3 -16.78 -1.33 -12.56
CA LYS A 3 -15.65 -0.76 -13.31
C LYS A 3 -14.34 -1.09 -12.58
N THR A 4 -13.55 -1.99 -13.16
CA THR A 4 -12.21 -2.45 -12.75
C THR A 4 -11.11 -1.43 -13.08
N ALA A 5 -11.41 -0.13 -13.03
CA ALA A 5 -10.40 0.90 -13.24
C ALA A 5 -9.68 1.18 -11.91
N ASN A 6 -8.35 1.09 -11.89
CA ASN A 6 -7.56 1.53 -10.74
C ASN A 6 -7.88 3.02 -10.49
N PRO A 7 -8.44 3.41 -9.33
CA PRO A 7 -8.80 4.80 -9.04
C PRO A 7 -7.58 5.71 -8.89
N TYR A 8 -6.38 5.13 -8.88
CA TYR A 8 -5.10 5.80 -8.72
C TYR A 8 -4.24 5.75 -10.00
N ARG A 9 -4.76 5.35 -11.16
CA ARG A 9 -3.91 5.21 -12.36
C ARG A 9 -3.50 6.56 -12.95
N THR A 10 -2.20 6.81 -13.03
CA THR A 10 -1.55 7.79 -13.93
C THR A 10 -0.67 7.05 -14.92
N GLU A 11 -0.67 7.45 -16.19
CA GLU A 11 0.03 6.76 -17.29
C GLU A 11 1.55 7.01 -17.22
N GLY A 12 2.38 5.95 -17.28
CA GLY A 12 3.85 6.07 -17.39
C GLY A 12 4.56 4.70 -17.28
N ARG A 13 5.77 4.56 -17.83
CA ARG A 13 6.66 3.35 -17.74
C ARG A 13 8.10 3.76 -17.40
N GLY A 14 8.70 3.16 -16.37
CA GLY A 14 10.13 3.33 -15.98
C GLY A 14 10.45 2.69 -14.60
N GLN A 15 11.67 2.17 -14.42
CA GLN A 15 12.18 1.68 -13.12
C GLN A 15 13.28 2.62 -12.60
N THR A 16 13.24 3.00 -11.31
CA THR A 16 14.16 3.97 -10.71
C THR A 16 14.37 3.72 -9.21
N VAL A 17 15.51 4.14 -8.67
CA VAL A 17 15.92 4.01 -7.26
C VAL A 17 14.91 4.71 -6.32
N VAL A 18 14.53 4.02 -5.24
CA VAL A 18 13.52 4.48 -4.26
C VAL A 18 14.15 5.42 -3.24
N VAL A 19 13.90 6.72 -3.37
CA VAL A 19 14.12 7.70 -2.29
C VAL A 19 12.75 8.09 -1.75
N LEU A 20 12.48 7.74 -0.50
CA LEU A 20 11.20 7.97 0.17
C LEU A 20 11.03 9.47 0.45
N ASN A 21 10.33 10.18 -0.44
CA ASN A 21 10.17 11.64 -0.35
C ASN A 21 8.76 12.00 0.14
N LEU A 22 8.47 11.69 1.40
CA LEU A 22 7.16 11.97 2.00
C LEU A 22 7.03 13.42 2.39
N THR A 23 5.91 14.06 2.02
CA THR A 23 5.55 15.35 2.61
C THR A 23 5.33 15.22 4.12
N GLU A 24 5.54 16.29 4.87
CA GLU A 24 5.37 16.34 6.33
C GLU A 24 3.98 15.86 6.80
N TYR A 25 2.94 16.14 6.02
CA TYR A 25 1.58 15.64 6.25
C TYR A 25 1.50 14.10 6.25
N TRP A 26 2.08 13.44 5.25
CA TRP A 26 2.10 11.98 5.14
C TRP A 26 3.00 11.31 6.17
N LEU A 27 4.12 11.94 6.53
CA LEU A 27 4.94 11.49 7.66
C LEU A 27 4.09 11.47 8.93
N THR A 28 3.33 12.52 9.19
CA THR A 28 2.43 12.61 10.36
C THR A 28 1.36 11.50 10.33
N ILE A 29 0.76 11.24 9.16
CA ILE A 29 -0.20 10.13 9.02
C ILE A 29 0.45 8.78 9.27
N LEU A 30 1.64 8.52 8.72
CA LEU A 30 2.34 7.25 8.93
C LEU A 30 2.79 7.06 10.38
N MET A 31 3.19 8.14 11.06
CA MET A 31 3.57 8.10 12.48
C MET A 31 2.38 7.82 13.41
N THR A 32 1.15 8.10 12.97
CA THR A 32 -0.05 7.80 13.76
C THR A 32 -0.60 6.39 13.51
N LEU A 33 -0.03 5.63 12.57
CA LEU A 33 -0.43 4.24 12.33
C LEU A 33 -0.01 3.32 13.48
N SER A 34 -0.84 2.32 13.76
CA SER A 34 -0.39 1.24 14.62
C SER A 34 0.85 0.53 14.03
N PRO A 35 1.76 0.00 14.86
CA PRO A 35 2.92 -0.74 14.37
C PRO A 35 2.56 -1.97 13.51
N VAL A 36 1.33 -2.47 13.62
CA VAL A 36 0.84 -3.58 12.81
C VAL A 36 0.40 -3.08 11.44
N ALA A 37 -0.34 -1.98 11.37
CA ALA A 37 -0.74 -1.33 10.12
C ALA A 37 0.48 -0.90 9.30
N LEU A 38 1.47 -0.25 9.93
CA LEU A 38 2.68 0.19 9.25
C LEU A 38 3.46 -0.98 8.63
N ARG A 39 3.67 -2.07 9.37
CA ARG A 39 4.36 -3.26 8.83
C ARG A 39 3.57 -3.90 7.70
N THR A 40 2.25 -4.00 7.83
CA THR A 40 1.39 -4.52 6.76
C THR A 40 1.48 -3.67 5.50
N LEU A 41 1.49 -2.34 5.65
CA LEU A 41 1.65 -1.41 4.55
C LEU A 41 2.99 -1.60 3.84
N LEU A 42 4.10 -1.71 4.59
CA LEU A 42 5.42 -1.96 4.02
C LEU A 42 5.48 -3.30 3.24
N ILE A 43 4.85 -4.35 3.76
CA ILE A 43 4.76 -5.66 3.07
C ILE A 43 3.97 -5.54 1.76
N LEU A 44 2.85 -4.81 1.78
CA LEU A 44 2.06 -4.56 0.56
C LEU A 44 2.86 -3.75 -0.46
N CYS A 45 3.60 -2.73 -0.01
CA CYS A 45 4.45 -1.92 -0.88
C CYS A 45 5.59 -2.74 -1.52
N ALA A 46 6.19 -3.66 -0.77
CA ALA A 46 7.21 -4.58 -1.31
C ALA A 46 6.64 -5.55 -2.38
N LYS A 47 5.32 -5.73 -2.41
CA LYS A 47 4.60 -6.57 -3.38
C LYS A 47 3.81 -5.75 -4.40
N LEU A 48 4.14 -4.46 -4.58
CA LEU A 48 3.43 -3.62 -5.54
C LEU A 48 3.69 -4.12 -6.97
N THR A 49 2.63 -4.29 -7.74
CA THR A 49 2.66 -4.56 -9.16
C THR A 49 2.63 -3.24 -9.95
N PRO A 50 3.09 -3.23 -11.21
CA PRO A 50 3.16 -2.00 -12.03
C PRO A 50 1.80 -1.30 -12.25
N ASP A 51 0.69 -2.00 -12.01
CA ASP A 51 -0.65 -1.42 -12.08
C ASP A 51 -1.05 -0.66 -10.81
N GLY A 52 -0.20 -0.60 -9.79
CA GLY A 52 -0.47 0.05 -8.49
C GLY A 52 -1.26 -0.81 -7.51
N SER A 53 -1.46 -2.10 -7.79
CA SER A 53 -2.02 -3.05 -6.82
C SER A 53 -0.94 -3.82 -6.06
N ALA A 54 -1.32 -4.44 -4.96
CA ALA A 54 -0.50 -5.42 -4.25
C ALA A 54 -1.38 -6.61 -3.87
N MET A 55 -0.83 -7.82 -3.98
CA MET A 55 -1.50 -9.05 -3.55
C MET A 55 -0.75 -9.66 -2.38
N ALA A 56 -1.44 -9.79 -1.25
CA ALA A 56 -0.91 -10.46 -0.07
C ALA A 56 -2.05 -11.10 0.73
N THR A 57 -1.94 -12.41 0.95
CA THR A 57 -2.82 -13.14 1.85
C THR A 57 -2.47 -12.83 3.31
N LEU A 58 -3.44 -13.00 4.21
CA LEU A 58 -3.19 -12.83 5.66
C LEU A 58 -2.09 -13.76 6.18
N VAL A 59 -1.98 -14.97 5.60
CA VAL A 59 -0.94 -15.94 5.95
C VAL A 59 0.43 -15.45 5.53
N GLU A 60 0.56 -14.83 4.35
CA GLU A 60 1.82 -14.24 3.90
C GLU A 60 2.20 -13.03 4.74
N ILE A 61 1.26 -12.12 5.03
CA ILE A 61 1.53 -10.96 5.89
C ILE A 61 2.00 -11.44 7.26
N ARG A 62 1.40 -12.50 7.81
CA ARG A 62 1.80 -13.09 9.10
C ARG A 62 3.24 -13.60 9.12
N LYS A 63 3.78 -14.07 7.98
CA LYS A 63 5.19 -14.53 7.93
C LYS A 63 6.17 -13.41 8.28
N TYR A 64 5.83 -12.17 7.96
CA TYR A 64 6.69 -10.99 8.14
C TYR A 64 6.22 -10.07 9.29
N ASN A 65 4.94 -10.16 9.64
CA ASN A 65 4.32 -9.46 10.74
C ASN A 65 3.95 -10.52 11.78
N ALA A 66 4.89 -10.85 12.67
CA ALA A 66 4.81 -11.92 13.70
C ALA A 66 3.71 -11.68 14.76
N ARG A 67 2.48 -11.52 14.30
CA ARG A 67 1.28 -11.14 15.03
C ARG A 67 0.13 -12.04 14.60
N SER A 68 -0.92 -12.09 15.42
CA SER A 68 -2.12 -12.87 15.10
C SER A 68 -2.80 -12.35 13.84
N ILE A 69 -3.54 -13.24 13.16
CA ILE A 69 -4.35 -12.87 11.98
C ILE A 69 -5.38 -11.78 12.33
N CYS A 70 -5.92 -11.82 13.56
CA CYS A 70 -6.83 -10.79 14.06
C CYS A 70 -6.17 -9.40 14.08
N ASN A 71 -4.96 -9.30 14.64
CA ASN A 71 -4.23 -8.03 14.69
C ASN A 71 -3.87 -7.52 13.30
N ILE A 72 -3.48 -8.42 12.38
CA ILE A 72 -3.20 -8.07 10.98
C ILE A 72 -4.48 -7.53 10.31
N SER A 73 -5.63 -8.13 10.59
CA SER A 73 -6.93 -7.69 10.06
C SER A 73 -7.31 -6.30 10.60
N LEU A 74 -7.04 -6.02 11.88
CA LEU A 74 -7.20 -4.68 12.44
C LEU A 74 -6.25 -3.67 11.78
N GLY A 75 -5.00 -4.06 11.52
CA GLY A 75 -4.05 -3.22 10.79
C GLY A 75 -4.50 -2.92 9.37
N LEU A 76 -5.01 -3.92 8.64
CA LEU A 76 -5.60 -3.71 7.30
C LEU A 76 -6.82 -2.79 7.35
N LYS A 77 -7.68 -2.96 8.37
CA LYS A 77 -8.83 -2.08 8.58
C LYS A 77 -8.38 -0.64 8.80
N GLU A 78 -7.38 -0.42 9.65
CA GLU A 78 -6.83 0.92 9.88
C GLU A 78 -6.28 1.56 8.59
N LEU A 79 -5.59 0.78 7.75
CA LEU A 79 -5.10 1.27 6.45
C LEU A 79 -6.26 1.61 5.48
N LEU A 80 -7.36 0.87 5.53
CA LEU A 80 -8.58 1.15 4.74
C LEU A 80 -9.29 2.41 5.26
N ASP A 81 -9.48 2.52 6.57
CA ASP A 81 -10.17 3.64 7.22
C ASP A 81 -9.43 4.98 7.00
N ARG A 82 -8.11 4.92 6.79
CA ARG A 82 -7.26 6.08 6.48
C ARG A 82 -7.01 6.30 4.99
N ASP A 83 -7.73 5.59 4.11
CA ASP A 83 -7.61 5.67 2.65
C ASP A 83 -6.17 5.43 2.12
N LEU A 84 -5.34 4.70 2.87
CA LEU A 84 -3.98 4.34 2.45
C LEU A 84 -3.97 3.18 1.47
N ILE A 85 -4.94 2.28 1.62
CA ILE A 85 -5.21 1.17 0.69
C ILE A 85 -6.70 1.11 0.39
N ARG A 86 -7.08 0.49 -0.72
CA ARG A 86 -8.47 0.11 -1.04
C ARG A 86 -8.54 -1.33 -1.48
N ARG A 87 -9.66 -2.00 -1.20
CA ARG A 87 -9.82 -3.41 -1.59
C ARG A 87 -10.10 -3.51 -3.09
N LYS A 88 -9.28 -4.30 -3.81
CA LYS A 88 -9.46 -4.64 -5.23
C LYS A 88 -10.23 -5.96 -5.37
N ALA A 89 -9.75 -6.99 -4.67
CA ALA A 89 -10.33 -8.33 -4.66
C ALA A 89 -10.01 -9.04 -3.33
N LEU A 90 -10.25 -10.34 -3.24
CA LEU A 90 -9.80 -11.14 -2.10
C LEU A 90 -8.26 -11.11 -2.05
N SER A 91 -7.69 -10.72 -0.90
CA SER A 91 -6.24 -10.62 -0.70
C SER A 91 -5.49 -9.67 -1.66
N SER A 92 -6.22 -8.78 -2.35
CA SER A 92 -5.64 -7.82 -3.28
C SER A 92 -6.13 -6.40 -2.98
N TYR A 93 -5.19 -5.47 -2.97
CA TYR A 93 -5.39 -4.09 -2.53
C TYR A 93 -4.79 -3.12 -3.54
N TRP A 94 -5.50 -2.03 -3.81
CA TRP A 94 -4.93 -0.83 -4.42
C TRP A 94 -4.16 -0.07 -3.34
N ILE A 95 -2.96 0.40 -3.65
CA ILE A 95 -2.19 1.28 -2.76
C ILE A 95 -2.40 2.72 -3.22
N SER A 96 -2.64 3.63 -2.28
CA SER A 96 -2.80 5.05 -2.58
C SER A 96 -1.58 5.58 -3.34
N ASN A 97 -1.81 6.38 -4.39
CA ASN A 97 -0.74 7.03 -5.14
C ASN A 97 0.20 7.82 -4.26
N GLN A 98 -0.28 8.40 -3.16
CA GLN A 98 0.60 9.21 -2.31
C GLN A 98 1.62 8.35 -1.56
N ILE A 99 1.37 7.04 -1.45
CA ILE A 99 2.33 6.06 -0.94
C ILE A 99 3.10 5.43 -2.10
N ALA A 100 2.42 5.01 -3.17
CA ALA A 100 3.03 4.37 -4.33
C ALA A 100 4.00 5.29 -5.10
N TYR A 101 3.67 6.58 -5.22
CA TYR A 101 4.48 7.62 -5.86
C TYR A 101 5.67 8.04 -5.00
N ASN A 102 5.48 8.20 -3.67
CA ASN A 102 6.58 8.53 -2.76
C ASN A 102 7.53 7.34 -2.53
N LEU A 103 7.10 6.13 -2.84
CA LEU A 103 7.95 4.95 -2.96
C LEU A 103 8.55 4.79 -4.38
N ASN A 104 8.31 5.73 -5.30
CA ASN A 104 8.72 5.67 -6.72
C ASN A 104 8.41 4.31 -7.39
N LEU A 105 7.32 3.65 -6.98
CA LEU A 105 6.87 2.39 -7.56
C LEU A 105 5.93 2.59 -8.76
N LEU A 106 5.58 3.86 -9.03
CA LEU A 106 4.98 4.31 -10.28
C LEU A 106 5.94 5.30 -10.94
N PRO A 107 6.20 5.17 -12.25
CA PRO A 107 7.16 6.02 -12.94
C PRO A 107 6.74 7.48 -12.88
N GLY A 108 7.67 8.32 -12.41
CA GLY A 108 7.54 9.76 -12.41
C GLY A 108 7.46 10.32 -13.83
N ASN A 109 6.64 11.34 -14.00
CA ASN A 109 6.65 12.19 -15.18
C ASN A 109 7.98 12.97 -15.21
N ALA A 110 8.84 12.64 -16.17
CA ALA A 110 9.80 13.56 -16.75
C ALA A 110 9.38 13.81 -18.20
#